data_AF-A0A2W4M7B4-F1
#
_entry.id   AF-A0A2W4M7B4-F1
#
_cell.length_a   1.000
_cell.length_b   1.000
_cell.length_c   1.000
_cell.angle_alpha   90.00
_cell.angle_beta   90.00
_cell.angle_gamma   90.00
#
_symmetry.space_group_name_H-M   'P 1'
#
loop_
_entity.id
_entity.type
_entity.pdbx_description
1 polymer ?
#
loop_
_entity_poly.entity_id
_entity_poly.type
_entity_poly.pdbx_seq_one_letter_code
_entity_poly.pdbx_strand_id
1 'polypeptide(L)'
;MSDQLHPSRLRCEHLVNPLGLDIARPRLSWIVESDRRGQRQTAYQILVASSAELLAADQGDLWDSGKVSSDQTIGVRYAGRELRSGERAWWKVRVWDVDGQPSAYSEPAWWEMGLLDRAEWKGQWVGGTLAGGPYTTSPAPFLRTSFSVTKPVARARLYATALGVYEPHLNGQGAGDDVFAPAGPDNETRAQNRAYDG
;
A
#
# COMPACT_ATOMS: atom_id res chain seq x y z
N MET A 1 27.67 -2.51 -14.43
CA MET A 1 27.64 -3.81 -13.72
C MET A 1 28.29 -3.57 -12.38
N SER A 2 27.60 -3.89 -11.29
CA SER A 2 27.99 -3.53 -9.93
C SER A 2 28.36 -4.82 -9.19
N ASP A 3 29.63 -4.95 -8.83
CA ASP A 3 30.13 -6.07 -8.02
C ASP A 3 29.63 -6.03 -6.58
N GLN A 4 28.96 -4.94 -6.20
CA GLN A 4 28.46 -4.70 -4.84
C GLN A 4 27.04 -5.24 -4.67
N LEU A 5 26.85 -5.93 -3.55
CA LEU A 5 25.54 -6.36 -3.07
C LEU A 5 24.62 -5.14 -2.95
N HIS A 6 23.41 -5.20 -3.52
CA HIS A 6 22.43 -4.12 -3.40
C HIS A 6 21.00 -4.66 -3.28
N PRO A 7 20.13 -4.00 -2.49
CA PRO A 7 18.75 -4.38 -2.37
C PRO A 7 17.89 -3.73 -3.47
N SER A 8 16.95 -4.50 -4.03
CA SER A 8 16.05 -4.07 -5.09
C SER A 8 14.66 -4.71 -4.95
N ARG A 9 13.72 -4.31 -5.81
CA ARG A 9 12.35 -4.87 -5.88
C ARG A 9 11.62 -4.90 -4.54
N LEU A 10 11.64 -3.75 -3.87
CA LEU A 10 11.00 -3.55 -2.57
C LEU A 10 9.49 -3.86 -2.66
N ARG A 11 9.00 -4.60 -1.67
CA ARG A 11 7.59 -4.96 -1.52
C ARG A 11 7.12 -4.76 -0.09
N CYS A 12 5.92 -4.25 0.05
CA CYS A 12 5.18 -4.19 1.30
C CYS A 12 3.97 -5.11 1.16
N GLU A 13 3.84 -6.11 2.03
CA GLU A 13 2.77 -7.12 1.96
C GLU A 13 2.68 -7.80 0.57
N HIS A 14 3.85 -8.12 0.00
CA HIS A 14 4.02 -8.70 -1.34
C HIS A 14 3.61 -7.78 -2.52
N LEU A 15 3.19 -6.55 -2.26
CA LEU A 15 2.78 -5.57 -3.26
C LEU A 15 3.86 -4.50 -3.47
N VAL A 16 3.91 -3.94 -4.67
CA VAL A 16 4.76 -2.77 -4.99
C VAL A 16 3.94 -1.52 -4.70
N ASN A 17 4.45 -0.66 -3.81
CA ASN A 17 3.84 0.62 -3.48
C ASN A 17 2.32 0.56 -3.17
N PRO A 18 1.87 -0.31 -2.24
CA PRO A 18 0.45 -0.53 -2.04
C PRO A 18 -0.26 0.67 -1.41
N LEU A 19 -1.45 0.94 -1.92
CA LEU A 19 -2.39 1.94 -1.42
C LEU A 19 -3.56 1.25 -0.69
N GLY A 20 -3.88 1.72 0.52
CA GLY A 20 -5.05 1.25 1.27
C GLY A 20 -4.80 0.01 2.13
N LEU A 21 -3.57 -0.21 2.61
CA LEU A 21 -3.28 -1.35 3.49
C LEU A 21 -3.98 -1.22 4.84
N ASP A 22 -4.65 -2.28 5.29
CA ASP A 22 -5.31 -2.38 6.61
C ASP A 22 -4.47 -3.15 7.65
N ILE A 23 -3.24 -3.54 7.29
CA ILE A 23 -2.32 -4.28 8.16
C ILE A 23 -1.48 -3.30 8.96
N ALA A 24 -1.81 -3.10 10.24
CA ALA A 24 -1.17 -2.10 11.12
C ALA A 24 0.36 -2.20 11.22
N ARG A 25 0.92 -3.41 11.09
CA ARG A 25 2.37 -3.66 11.09
C ARG A 25 2.75 -4.48 9.85
N PRO A 26 2.86 -3.84 8.68
CA PRO A 26 3.04 -4.55 7.44
C PRO A 26 4.42 -5.21 7.36
N ARG A 27 4.52 -6.22 6.50
CA ARG A 27 5.74 -6.97 6.21
C ARG A 27 6.47 -6.39 5.01
N LEU A 28 7.75 -6.08 5.21
CA LEU A 28 8.65 -5.56 4.20
C LEU A 28 9.52 -6.68 3.64
N SER A 29 9.73 -6.66 2.33
CA SER A 29 10.57 -7.64 1.63
C SER A 29 11.35 -6.98 0.50
N TRP A 30 12.53 -7.50 0.21
CA TRP A 30 13.39 -7.03 -0.88
C TRP A 30 14.14 -8.21 -1.50
N ILE A 31 14.60 -8.04 -2.74
CA ILE A 31 15.57 -8.93 -3.37
C ILE A 31 16.96 -8.35 -3.17
N VAL A 32 17.96 -9.21 -3.05
CA VAL A 32 19.35 -8.80 -2.99
C VAL A 32 20.04 -9.27 -4.28
N GLU A 33 20.67 -8.36 -5.00
CA GLU A 33 21.31 -8.61 -6.30
C GLU A 33 22.81 -8.29 -6.21
N SER A 34 23.63 -9.03 -6.98
CA SER A 34 25.09 -8.87 -7.07
C SER A 34 25.61 -9.60 -8.30
N ASP A 35 26.56 -9.00 -9.01
CA ASP A 35 27.26 -9.65 -10.14
C ASP A 35 28.36 -10.63 -9.63
N ARG A 36 28.79 -10.49 -8.37
CA ARG A 36 29.76 -11.39 -7.70
C ARG A 36 29.06 -12.63 -7.13
N ARG A 37 29.56 -13.83 -7.50
CA ARG A 37 29.10 -15.12 -6.96
C ARG A 37 29.45 -15.30 -5.48
N GLY A 38 28.62 -16.08 -4.77
CA GLY A 38 28.85 -16.42 -3.36
C GLY A 38 28.52 -15.28 -2.38
N GLN A 39 27.95 -14.18 -2.90
CA GLN A 39 27.49 -13.07 -2.08
C GLN A 39 26.19 -13.38 -1.36
N ARG A 40 26.03 -12.82 -0.17
CA ARG A 40 24.79 -12.86 0.63
C ARG A 40 24.69 -11.67 1.56
N GLN A 41 23.47 -11.36 1.97
CA GLN A 41 23.22 -10.43 3.07
C GLN A 41 23.68 -11.03 4.40
N THR A 42 24.33 -10.23 5.23
CA THR A 42 24.69 -10.57 6.63
C THR A 42 23.98 -9.68 7.65
N ALA A 43 23.55 -8.48 7.23
CA ALA A 43 22.75 -7.56 8.02
C ALA A 43 21.91 -6.65 7.11
N TYR A 44 20.92 -5.99 7.68
CA TYR A 44 20.14 -4.95 7.00
C TYR A 44 19.89 -3.75 7.91
N GLN A 45 19.49 -2.64 7.30
CA GLN A 45 18.91 -1.50 7.97
C GLN A 45 17.78 -0.93 7.11
N ILE A 46 16.63 -0.75 7.74
CA ILE A 46 15.44 -0.17 7.13
C ILE A 46 15.24 1.22 7.72
N LEU A 47 15.08 2.20 6.84
CA LEU A 47 14.58 3.52 7.20
C LEU A 47 13.15 3.66 6.70
N VAL A 48 12.28 4.20 7.54
CA VAL A 48 10.90 4.56 7.20
C VAL A 48 10.63 5.99 7.63
N ALA A 49 10.14 6.81 6.72
CA ALA A 49 9.89 8.22 6.92
C ALA A 49 8.48 8.63 6.50
N SER A 50 7.97 9.69 7.12
CA SER A 50 6.65 10.26 6.84
C SER A 50 6.59 11.06 5.52
N SER A 51 7.75 11.34 4.93
CA SER A 51 7.88 12.06 3.65
C SER A 51 9.07 11.57 2.84
N ALA A 52 9.02 11.78 1.52
CA ALA A 52 10.12 11.40 0.63
C ALA A 52 11.36 12.25 0.91
N GLU A 53 11.18 13.51 1.32
CA GLU A 53 12.23 14.47 1.63
C GLU A 53 13.02 14.04 2.87
N LEU A 54 12.33 13.62 3.95
CA LEU A 54 12.99 13.07 5.14
C LEU A 54 13.75 11.78 4.79
N LEU A 55 13.13 10.89 4.01
CA LEU A 55 13.80 9.66 3.60
C LEU A 55 15.05 9.94 2.74
N ALA A 56 14.99 10.92 1.83
CA ALA A 56 16.12 11.34 1.00
C ALA A 56 17.27 11.89 1.85
N ALA A 57 16.96 12.51 2.99
CA ALA A 57 17.93 12.98 3.98
C ALA A 57 18.37 11.89 4.98
N ASP A 58 18.09 10.61 4.72
CA ASP A 58 18.37 9.46 5.61
C ASP A 58 17.73 9.57 7.01
N GLN A 59 16.60 10.26 7.12
CA GLN A 59 15.87 10.43 8.38
C GLN A 59 14.65 9.52 8.44
N GLY A 60 14.75 8.44 9.21
CA GLY A 60 13.65 7.51 9.47
C GLY A 60 12.78 7.93 10.66
N ASP A 61 12.02 9.03 10.54
CA ASP A 61 11.19 9.56 11.64
C ASP A 61 10.05 8.63 12.08
N LEU A 62 9.63 7.71 11.20
CA LEU A 62 8.66 6.67 11.52
C LEU A 62 9.33 5.41 12.07
N TRP A 63 10.49 5.05 11.53
CA TRP A 63 11.28 3.92 11.99
C TRP A 63 12.71 3.97 11.44
N ASP A 64 13.67 3.68 12.30
CA ASP A 64 15.00 3.23 11.92
C ASP A 64 15.25 1.91 12.65
N SER A 65 15.48 0.82 11.90
CA SER A 65 15.77 -0.48 12.51
C SER A 65 17.15 -0.54 13.17
N GLY A 66 18.03 0.43 12.87
CA GLY A 66 19.47 0.28 13.03
C GLY A 66 20.02 -0.87 12.18
N LYS A 67 21.29 -1.22 12.39
CA LYS A 67 21.88 -2.41 11.78
C LYS A 67 21.40 -3.66 12.50
N VAL A 68 20.61 -4.48 11.82
CA VAL A 68 20.12 -5.78 12.33
C VAL A 68 20.93 -6.90 11.71
N SER A 69 21.67 -7.65 12.53
CA SER A 69 22.42 -8.85 12.10
C SER A 69 21.48 -10.00 11.76
N SER A 70 21.10 -10.10 10.49
CA SER A 70 20.17 -11.10 9.97
C SER A 70 20.29 -11.21 8.45
N ASP A 71 20.15 -12.43 7.94
CA ASP A 71 20.02 -12.74 6.50
C ASP A 71 18.57 -12.69 6.00
N GLN A 72 17.61 -12.33 6.87
CA GLN A 72 16.20 -12.22 6.50
C GLN A 72 16.00 -11.08 5.48
N THR A 73 15.38 -11.41 4.35
CA THR A 73 15.04 -10.47 3.27
C THR A 73 13.54 -10.42 2.95
N ILE A 74 12.77 -11.34 3.55
CA ILE A 74 11.34 -11.52 3.31
C ILE A 74 10.59 -11.45 4.63
N GLY A 75 9.48 -10.74 4.64
CA GLY A 75 8.55 -10.76 5.76
C GLY A 75 9.03 -9.99 7.00
N VAL A 76 9.98 -9.07 6.86
CA VAL A 76 10.47 -8.26 7.99
C VAL A 76 9.36 -7.34 8.45
N ARG A 77 8.86 -7.56 9.66
CA ARG A 77 7.72 -6.82 10.19
C ARG A 77 8.12 -5.40 10.56
N TYR A 78 7.36 -4.42 10.09
CA TYR A 78 7.49 -3.04 10.53
C TYR A 78 7.38 -2.94 12.06
N ALA A 79 8.37 -2.33 12.68
CA ALA A 79 8.48 -2.20 14.14
C ALA A 79 8.60 -0.75 14.61
N GLY A 80 8.22 0.21 13.76
CA GLY A 80 8.20 1.63 14.10
C GLY A 80 6.91 2.07 14.78
N ARG A 81 6.68 3.38 14.75
CA ARG A 81 5.46 4.02 15.28
C ARG A 81 4.23 3.54 14.53
N GLU A 82 3.12 3.33 15.24
CA GLU A 82 1.84 3.03 14.61
C GLU A 82 1.40 4.15 13.65
N LEU A 83 0.99 3.75 12.45
CA LEU A 83 0.54 4.65 11.40
C LEU A 83 -0.96 4.87 11.49
N ARG A 84 -1.42 6.08 11.19
CA ARG A 84 -2.85 6.40 11.13
C ARG A 84 -3.44 6.09 9.76
N SER A 85 -4.76 6.04 9.69
CA SER A 85 -5.49 5.90 8.44
C SER A 85 -5.10 6.97 7.41
N GLY A 86 -4.88 6.57 6.17
CA GLY A 86 -4.41 7.45 5.08
C GLY A 86 -2.97 7.98 5.22
N GLU A 87 -2.23 7.61 6.27
CA GLU A 87 -0.82 7.99 6.41
C GLU A 87 0.02 7.20 5.41
N ARG A 88 0.86 7.90 4.64
CA ARG A 88 1.83 7.29 3.73
C ARG A 88 3.17 7.20 4.45
N ALA A 89 3.80 6.03 4.36
CA ALA A 89 5.15 5.79 4.82
C ALA A 89 6.05 5.51 3.62
N TRP A 90 7.15 6.24 3.53
CA TRP A 90 8.22 6.03 2.57
C TRP A 90 9.29 5.19 3.23
N TRP A 91 9.91 4.27 2.50
CA TRP A 91 10.95 3.43 3.06
C TRP A 91 12.03 3.08 2.06
N LYS A 92 13.21 2.76 2.60
CA LYS A 92 14.33 2.21 1.85
C LYS A 92 15.13 1.30 2.75
N VAL A 93 15.90 0.40 2.14
CA VAL A 93 16.71 -0.57 2.85
C VAL A 93 18.14 -0.53 2.32
N ARG A 94 19.12 -0.72 3.19
CA ARG A 94 20.50 -1.08 2.80
C ARG A 94 20.88 -2.39 3.47
N VAL A 95 21.82 -3.09 2.87
CA VAL A 95 22.27 -4.42 3.30
C VAL A 95 23.78 -4.44 3.50
N TRP A 96 24.27 -5.40 4.26
CA TRP A 96 25.70 -5.66 4.40
C TRP A 96 26.05 -6.98 3.74
N ASP A 97 27.18 -7.02 3.06
CA ASP A 97 27.70 -8.22 2.40
C ASP A 97 28.48 -9.14 3.34
N VAL A 98 29.09 -10.20 2.78
CA VAL A 98 29.91 -11.17 3.53
C VAL A 98 31.20 -10.58 4.10
N ASP A 99 31.70 -9.51 3.49
CA ASP A 99 32.92 -8.80 3.88
C ASP A 99 32.60 -7.68 4.91
N GLY A 100 31.33 -7.55 5.29
CA GLY A 100 30.85 -6.57 6.26
C GLY A 100 30.72 -5.15 5.68
N GLN A 101 30.72 -5.00 4.35
CA GLN A 101 30.57 -3.72 3.68
C GLN A 101 29.10 -3.37 3.46
N PRO A 102 28.65 -2.14 3.79
CA PRO A 102 27.29 -1.70 3.51
C PRO A 102 27.11 -1.42 2.01
N SER A 103 25.92 -1.74 1.49
CA SER A 103 25.44 -1.27 0.20
C SER A 103 25.03 0.19 0.26
N ALA A 104 24.86 0.81 -0.91
CA ALA A 104 23.97 1.96 -1.02
C ALA A 104 22.54 1.57 -0.57
N TYR A 105 21.73 2.56 -0.18
CA TYR A 105 20.29 2.32 0.00
C TYR A 105 19.64 1.97 -1.34
N SER A 106 18.57 1.19 -1.28
CA SER A 106 17.67 0.99 -2.41
C SER A 106 17.05 2.30 -2.88
N GLU A 107 16.50 2.28 -4.08
CA GLU A 107 15.48 3.26 -4.46
C GLU A 107 14.34 3.28 -3.42
N PRO A 108 13.80 4.46 -3.08
CA PRO A 108 12.66 4.58 -2.19
C PRO A 108 11.42 3.85 -2.71
N ALA A 109 10.71 3.18 -1.80
CA ALA A 109 9.36 2.66 -2.01
C ALA A 109 8.42 3.25 -0.96
N TRP A 110 7.12 3.00 -1.08
CA TRP A 110 6.15 3.48 -0.09
C TRP A 110 5.05 2.45 0.17
N TRP A 111 4.27 2.70 1.22
CA TRP A 111 2.92 2.16 1.36
C TRP A 111 2.02 3.22 1.99
N GLU A 112 0.72 3.11 1.79
CA GLU A 112 -0.24 4.03 2.39
C GLU A 112 -1.36 3.25 3.08
N MET A 113 -1.64 3.64 4.33
CA MET A 113 -2.67 2.99 5.13
C MET A 113 -4.07 3.25 4.56
N GLY A 114 -4.93 2.24 4.66
CA GLY A 114 -6.36 2.36 4.40
C GLY A 114 -7.10 3.05 5.55
N LEU A 115 -8.39 2.77 5.67
CA LEU A 115 -9.17 3.08 6.87
C LEU A 115 -8.98 1.93 7.87
N LEU A 116 -8.39 2.21 9.02
CA LEU A 116 -8.00 1.21 10.02
C LEU A 116 -9.11 0.93 11.04
N ASP A 117 -9.99 1.91 11.28
CA ASP A 117 -11.16 1.74 12.14
C ASP A 117 -12.45 1.88 11.32
N ARG A 118 -13.39 0.96 11.55
CA ARG A 118 -14.72 0.99 10.94
C ARG A 118 -15.46 2.30 11.25
N ALA A 119 -15.22 2.93 12.41
CA ALA A 119 -15.82 4.19 12.79
C ALA A 119 -15.39 5.38 11.89
N GLU A 120 -14.28 5.24 11.16
CA GLU A 120 -13.81 6.23 10.18
C GLU A 120 -14.62 6.17 8.86
N TRP A 121 -15.26 5.03 8.59
CA TRP A 121 -16.16 4.92 7.45
C TRP A 121 -17.42 5.75 7.68
N LYS A 122 -17.56 6.85 6.92
CA LYS A 122 -18.75 7.72 6.93
C LYS A 122 -19.72 7.45 5.79
N GLY A 123 -19.35 6.57 4.86
CA GLY A 123 -20.23 6.17 3.76
C GLY A 123 -21.45 5.42 4.28
N GLN A 124 -22.60 5.62 3.63
CA GLN A 124 -23.80 4.85 3.89
C GLN A 124 -24.02 3.86 2.75
N TRP A 125 -24.56 2.69 3.06
CA TRP A 125 -25.02 1.78 2.01
C TRP A 125 -26.14 2.47 1.24
N VAL A 126 -25.91 2.63 -0.06
CA VAL A 126 -26.87 3.19 -1.01
C VAL A 126 -27.25 2.10 -2.00
N GLY A 127 -28.55 1.95 -2.24
CA GLY A 127 -29.09 0.93 -3.13
C GLY A 127 -30.53 1.25 -3.51
N GLY A 128 -30.97 0.71 -4.65
CA GLY A 128 -32.36 0.74 -5.07
C GLY A 128 -33.10 -0.51 -4.60
N THR A 129 -34.43 -0.46 -4.53
CA THR A 129 -35.26 -1.66 -4.36
C THR A 129 -35.08 -2.55 -5.58
N LEU A 130 -34.49 -3.73 -5.41
CA LEU A 130 -34.48 -4.77 -6.42
C LEU A 130 -35.90 -5.34 -6.53
N ALA A 131 -36.62 -5.01 -7.59
CA ALA A 131 -37.94 -5.57 -7.88
C ALA A 131 -37.78 -6.78 -8.80
N GLY A 132 -38.26 -7.96 -8.38
CA GLY A 132 -38.20 -9.18 -9.18
C GLY A 132 -38.23 -10.47 -8.37
N GLY A 133 -38.34 -11.60 -9.08
CA GLY A 133 -38.17 -12.94 -8.53
C GLY A 133 -36.72 -13.44 -8.66
N PRO A 134 -36.42 -14.68 -8.27
CA PRO A 134 -35.06 -15.25 -8.24
C PRO A 134 -34.33 -15.31 -9.60
N TYR A 135 -35.03 -15.02 -10.71
CA TYR A 135 -34.47 -15.01 -12.07
C TYR A 135 -34.54 -13.63 -12.74
N THR A 136 -34.87 -12.57 -12.00
CA THR A 136 -34.94 -11.23 -12.57
C THR A 136 -33.56 -10.60 -12.62
N THR A 137 -33.10 -10.26 -13.83
CA THR A 137 -31.92 -9.42 -14.02
C THR A 137 -32.27 -7.98 -13.64
N SER A 138 -31.83 -7.52 -12.48
CA SER A 138 -31.87 -6.08 -12.20
C SER A 138 -30.79 -5.37 -13.00
N PRO A 139 -31.12 -4.29 -13.74
CA PRO A 139 -30.11 -3.49 -14.42
C PRO A 139 -29.15 -2.90 -13.39
N ALA A 140 -27.86 -2.77 -13.75
CA ALA A 140 -26.88 -2.11 -12.90
C ALA A 140 -27.28 -0.63 -12.72
N PRO A 141 -27.63 -0.16 -11.51
CA PRO A 141 -28.06 1.21 -11.31
C PRO A 141 -26.87 2.17 -11.39
N PHE A 142 -27.04 3.29 -12.09
CA PHE A 142 -26.09 4.40 -12.04
C PHE A 142 -26.39 5.28 -10.83
N LEU A 143 -25.41 5.39 -9.92
CA LEU A 143 -25.47 6.28 -8.77
C LEU A 143 -24.54 7.48 -9.00
N ARG A 144 -25.00 8.67 -8.66
CA ARG A 144 -24.24 9.92 -8.82
C ARG A 144 -24.46 10.82 -7.62
N THR A 145 -23.38 11.48 -7.21
CA THR A 145 -23.42 12.66 -6.34
C THR A 145 -22.53 13.75 -6.93
N SER A 146 -22.74 14.99 -6.50
CA SER A 146 -21.87 16.13 -6.80
C SER A 146 -21.51 16.86 -5.52
N PHE A 147 -20.30 17.40 -5.49
CA PHE A 147 -19.80 18.21 -4.38
C PHE A 147 -18.84 19.26 -4.94
N SER A 148 -18.51 20.28 -4.16
CA SER A 148 -17.58 21.34 -4.54
C SER A 148 -16.39 21.40 -3.58
N VAL A 149 -15.19 21.59 -4.13
CA VAL A 149 -13.96 21.76 -3.36
C VAL A 149 -13.44 23.17 -3.61
N THR A 150 -13.29 23.95 -2.53
CA THR A 150 -12.95 25.39 -2.62
C THR A 150 -11.49 25.69 -2.28
N LYS A 151 -10.77 24.72 -1.71
CA LYS A 151 -9.35 24.83 -1.36
C LYS A 151 -8.50 24.01 -2.33
N PRO A 152 -7.22 24.36 -2.53
CA PRO A 152 -6.29 23.50 -3.25
C PRO A 152 -6.23 22.10 -2.63
N VAL A 153 -6.32 21.08 -3.48
CA VAL A 153 -6.27 19.67 -3.08
C VAL A 153 -4.81 19.22 -3.11
N ALA A 154 -4.27 18.83 -1.96
CA ALA A 154 -2.95 18.20 -1.90
C ALA A 154 -3.01 16.71 -2.27
N ARG A 155 -4.14 16.04 -1.95
CA ARG A 155 -4.37 14.61 -2.18
C ARG A 155 -5.85 14.27 -2.03
N ALA A 156 -6.39 13.40 -2.88
CA ALA A 156 -7.75 12.87 -2.77
C ALA A 156 -7.75 11.33 -2.80
N ARG A 157 -8.64 10.69 -2.03
CA ARG A 157 -8.77 9.23 -1.98
C ARG A 157 -10.23 8.83 -2.07
N LEU A 158 -10.52 7.85 -2.92
CA LEU A 158 -11.82 7.16 -2.91
C LEU A 158 -11.66 5.82 -2.23
N TYR A 159 -12.37 5.63 -1.13
CA TYR A 159 -12.57 4.34 -0.48
C TYR A 159 -13.96 3.83 -0.87
N ALA A 160 -14.04 2.75 -1.65
CA ALA A 160 -15.30 2.21 -2.16
C ALA A 160 -15.41 0.68 -1.99
N THR A 161 -16.64 0.23 -1.74
CA THR A 161 -17.03 -1.18 -1.69
C THR A 161 -18.48 -1.32 -2.17
N ALA A 162 -18.87 -2.52 -2.62
CA ALA A 162 -20.23 -2.83 -3.03
C ALA A 162 -20.60 -4.28 -2.67
N LEU A 163 -21.88 -4.52 -2.40
CA LEU A 163 -22.46 -5.88 -2.43
C LEU A 163 -22.85 -6.17 -3.89
N GLY A 164 -21.92 -6.75 -4.65
CA GLY A 164 -22.02 -6.89 -6.10
C GLY A 164 -20.74 -6.39 -6.74
N VAL A 165 -20.84 -5.60 -7.81
CA VAL A 165 -19.70 -4.95 -8.47
C VAL A 165 -19.97 -3.47 -8.68
N TYR A 166 -18.91 -2.65 -8.71
CA TYR A 166 -19.01 -1.22 -9.02
C TYR A 166 -17.87 -0.78 -9.94
N GLU A 167 -18.12 0.29 -10.69
CA GLU A 167 -17.13 0.95 -11.56
C GLU A 167 -17.13 2.46 -11.26
N PRO A 168 -16.20 2.95 -10.41
CA PRO A 168 -16.22 4.33 -9.95
C PRO A 168 -15.75 5.28 -11.04
N HIS A 169 -16.43 6.41 -11.17
CA HIS A 169 -16.04 7.50 -12.06
C HIS A 169 -15.96 8.82 -11.30
N LEU A 170 -14.92 9.62 -11.56
CA LEU A 170 -14.74 10.97 -11.03
C LEU A 170 -14.55 11.94 -12.21
N ASN A 171 -15.37 13.00 -12.27
CA ASN A 171 -15.31 14.01 -13.33
C ASN A 171 -15.35 13.45 -14.77
N GLY A 172 -16.04 12.33 -14.97
CA GLY A 172 -16.17 11.65 -16.26
C GLY A 172 -15.01 10.72 -16.62
N GLN A 173 -14.00 10.57 -15.76
CA GLN A 173 -12.91 9.62 -15.91
C GLN A 173 -13.08 8.44 -14.94
N GLY A 174 -12.71 7.23 -15.36
CA GLY A 174 -12.67 6.07 -14.46
C GLY A 174 -11.68 6.31 -13.32
N ALA A 175 -12.07 6.02 -12.08
CA ALA A 175 -11.25 6.30 -10.91
C ALA A 175 -10.20 5.20 -10.61
N GLY A 176 -10.07 4.18 -11.46
CA GLY A 176 -9.04 3.15 -11.35
C GLY A 176 -9.09 2.15 -12.50
N ASP A 177 -8.12 1.24 -12.54
CA ASP A 177 -8.00 0.19 -13.57
C ASP A 177 -8.68 -1.14 -13.17
N ASP A 178 -9.31 -1.19 -11.99
CA ASP A 178 -9.95 -2.39 -11.46
C ASP A 178 -11.27 -2.70 -12.21
N VAL A 179 -11.34 -3.86 -12.86
CA VAL A 179 -12.58 -4.42 -13.40
C VAL A 179 -13.13 -5.44 -12.39
N PHE A 180 -14.45 -5.40 -12.12
CA PHE A 180 -15.16 -6.27 -11.16
C PHE A 180 -14.88 -6.02 -9.67
N ALA A 181 -14.45 -4.83 -9.26
CA ALA A 181 -14.31 -4.50 -7.84
C ALA A 181 -15.66 -4.64 -7.08
N PRO A 182 -15.68 -5.21 -5.86
CA PRO A 182 -14.53 -5.61 -5.05
C PRO A 182 -14.02 -7.07 -5.25
N ALA A 183 -14.64 -7.89 -6.10
CA ALA A 183 -14.33 -9.31 -6.40
C ALA A 183 -13.77 -10.17 -5.23
N GLY A 184 -14.66 -10.94 -4.58
CA GLY A 184 -14.35 -12.07 -3.70
C GLY A 184 -15.60 -12.96 -3.45
N PRO A 185 -15.46 -14.26 -3.09
CA PRO A 185 -16.58 -15.21 -3.13
C PRO A 185 -17.66 -15.04 -2.04
N ASP A 186 -17.38 -14.33 -0.93
CA ASP A 186 -18.30 -14.25 0.23
C ASP A 186 -18.52 -12.80 0.71
N ASN A 187 -19.49 -12.13 0.10
CA ASN A 187 -19.95 -10.79 0.52
C ASN A 187 -20.85 -10.82 1.78
N GLU A 188 -21.15 -12.00 2.34
CA GLU A 188 -22.02 -12.14 3.51
C GLU A 188 -21.29 -11.89 4.85
N THR A 189 -19.95 -11.98 4.88
CA THR A 189 -19.17 -11.86 6.13
C THR A 189 -18.12 -10.73 6.10
N ARG A 190 -17.61 -10.34 4.92
CA ARG A 190 -16.62 -9.25 4.79
C ARG A 190 -16.71 -8.58 3.41
N ALA A 191 -16.98 -7.28 3.38
CA ALA A 191 -16.88 -6.49 2.15
C ALA A 191 -15.44 -5.96 1.99
N GLN A 192 -14.77 -6.28 0.88
CA GLN A 192 -13.45 -5.70 0.59
C GLN A 192 -13.59 -4.26 0.12
N ASN A 193 -12.76 -3.36 0.66
CA ASN A 193 -12.71 -1.96 0.26
C ASN A 193 -11.49 -1.72 -0.62
N ARG A 194 -11.63 -0.87 -1.65
CA ARG A 194 -10.52 -0.43 -2.51
C ARG A 194 -10.26 1.04 -2.28
N ALA A 195 -8.99 1.42 -2.34
CA ALA A 195 -8.53 2.78 -2.29
C ALA A 195 -7.99 3.20 -3.66
N TYR A 196 -8.46 4.32 -4.19
CA TYR A 196 -8.01 4.88 -5.47
C TYR A 196 -7.35 6.25 -5.28
N ASP A 197 -6.36 6.55 -6.13
CA ASP A 197 -5.69 7.85 -6.23
C ASP A 197 -6.37 8.68 -7.34
N GLY A 198 -6.54 9.98 -7.14
CA GLY A 198 -7.25 10.86 -8.07
C GLY A 198 -6.88 12.33 -7.90
#